data_AF-A0A7H8M5H0-F1
#
_entry.id   AF-A0A7H8M5H0-F1
#
_cell.length_a   1.000
_cell.length_b   1.000
_cell.length_c   1.000
_cell.angle_alpha   90.00
_cell.angle_beta   90.00
_cell.angle_gamma   90.00
#
_symmetry.space_group_name_H-M   'P 1'
#
loop_
_entity.id
_entity.type
_entity.pdbx_description
1 polymer ?
#
loop_
_entity_poly.entity_id
_entity_poly.type
_entity_poly.pdbx_seq_one_letter_code
_entity_poly.pdbx_strand_id
1 'polypeptide(L)'
;MRGKFAELDGHDAYELLGITSGASPEEIKRAHITLVRKHHPDQFQDARAKAEGAERTRLINAARDVLLNHRASYDVRNEAPEEVSEEEADDPWATAAAGRPGSAPPPPRRPPPPPHRRMPPPPVYGMDPTWPPTVRSPRQASIVGRIGIVLAIVWVCTAVVIGASKVVSFVSGPSPKAAVPARFAGTWTGTVKDLPRRKGDDGWYAELTLHRGKQNGEVRYLHGRCAGIAVPLSVSGETLVIDTVFPDEQSGCDVGDIHITARGEGKAAITLHSSGEKTASGLLDRA
;
A
#
# COMPACT_ATOMS: atom_id res chain seq x y z
N MET A 1 18.99 -18.68 -6.49
CA MET A 1 18.42 -17.73 -5.52
C MET A 1 17.47 -16.80 -6.28
N ARG A 2 16.30 -16.40 -5.75
CA ARG A 2 15.51 -15.34 -6.39
C ARG A 2 16.19 -14.00 -6.10
N GLY A 3 16.54 -13.26 -7.16
CA GLY A 3 17.23 -11.98 -7.04
C GLY A 3 16.35 -10.87 -6.43
N LYS A 4 16.99 -9.77 -6.03
CA LYS A 4 16.39 -8.66 -5.27
C LYS A 4 15.19 -7.97 -5.96
N PHE A 5 14.96 -8.22 -7.24
CA PHE A 5 13.85 -7.68 -8.04
C PHE A 5 13.11 -8.76 -8.86
N ALA A 6 13.04 -10.00 -8.36
CA ALA A 6 12.40 -11.13 -9.06
C ALA A 6 10.91 -10.92 -9.39
N GLU A 7 10.27 -9.91 -8.80
CA GLU A 7 8.86 -9.56 -9.04
C GLU A 7 8.61 -8.98 -10.44
N LEU A 8 9.65 -8.38 -11.06
CA LEU A 8 9.61 -7.87 -12.44
C LEU A 8 9.68 -8.98 -13.51
N ASP A 9 9.89 -10.23 -13.10
CA ASP A 9 9.97 -11.41 -13.98
C ASP A 9 11.01 -11.30 -15.12
N GLY A 10 12.08 -10.54 -14.89
CA GLY A 10 13.14 -10.30 -15.86
C GLY A 10 12.93 -9.08 -16.78
N HIS A 11 11.76 -8.45 -16.74
CA HIS A 11 11.52 -7.20 -17.48
C HIS A 11 12.18 -5.99 -16.83
N ASP A 12 12.49 -4.97 -17.63
CA ASP A 12 12.96 -3.68 -17.11
C ASP A 12 11.79 -2.81 -16.59
N ALA A 13 12.00 -2.17 -15.43
CA ALA A 13 10.98 -1.36 -14.77
C ALA A 13 10.66 -0.05 -15.51
N TYR A 14 11.64 0.56 -16.21
CA TYR A 14 11.40 1.76 -17.03
C TYR A 14 10.65 1.38 -18.32
N GLU A 15 11.00 0.26 -18.95
CA GLU A 15 10.28 -0.31 -20.11
C GLU A 15 8.82 -0.68 -19.76
N LEU A 16 8.59 -1.35 -18.63
CA LEU A 16 7.24 -1.72 -18.18
C LEU A 16 6.30 -0.54 -18.00
N LEU A 17 6.84 0.63 -17.61
CA LEU A 17 6.10 1.89 -17.45
C LEU A 17 6.15 2.80 -18.69
N GLY A 18 7.00 2.50 -19.69
CA GLY A 18 7.14 3.29 -20.91
C GLY A 18 7.76 4.68 -20.68
N ILE A 19 8.71 4.76 -19.75
CA ILE A 19 9.38 6.01 -19.34
C ILE A 19 10.91 5.89 -19.46
N THR A 20 11.62 7.01 -19.38
CA THR A 20 13.10 7.01 -19.41
C THR A 20 13.70 6.84 -18.01
N SER A 21 14.97 6.43 -17.94
CA SER A 21 15.73 6.32 -16.68
C SER A 21 15.89 7.65 -15.93
N GLY A 22 15.70 8.79 -16.62
CA GLY A 22 15.71 10.13 -16.04
C GLY A 22 14.35 10.63 -15.51
N ALA A 23 13.27 9.85 -15.65
CA ALA A 23 11.91 10.31 -15.34
C ALA A 23 11.72 10.74 -13.87
N SER A 24 10.85 11.72 -13.64
CA SER A 24 10.55 12.21 -12.29
C SER A 24 9.61 11.26 -11.51
N PRO A 25 9.54 11.34 -10.16
CA PRO A 25 8.57 10.57 -9.37
C PRO A 25 7.11 10.79 -9.82
N GLU A 26 6.78 12.01 -10.25
CA GLU A 26 5.46 12.38 -10.75
C GLU A 26 5.19 11.79 -12.15
N GLU A 27 6.21 11.62 -12.98
CA GLU A 27 6.11 10.90 -14.26
C GLU A 27 5.91 9.40 -14.04
N ILE A 28 6.66 8.79 -13.12
CA ILE A 28 6.49 7.38 -12.71
C ILE A 28 5.05 7.14 -12.23
N LYS A 29 4.51 8.01 -11.35
CA LYS A 29 3.11 7.93 -10.89
C LYS A 29 2.09 8.09 -12.03
N ARG A 30 2.27 9.09 -12.91
CA ARG A 30 1.34 9.34 -14.04
C ARG A 30 1.32 8.18 -15.04
N ALA A 31 2.48 7.61 -15.37
CA ALA A 31 2.61 6.45 -16.23
C ALA A 31 1.93 5.23 -15.62
N HIS A 32 2.20 4.96 -14.32
CA HIS A 32 1.55 3.88 -13.56
C HIS A 32 0.02 3.96 -13.60
N ILE A 33 -0.57 5.10 -13.25
CA ILE A 33 -2.04 5.29 -13.23
C ILE A 33 -2.63 5.05 -14.63
N THR A 34 -1.96 5.55 -15.67
CA THR A 34 -2.39 5.41 -17.07
C THR A 34 -2.35 3.97 -17.56
N LEU A 35 -1.40 3.17 -17.07
CA LEU A 35 -1.19 1.76 -17.44
C LEU A 35 -1.94 0.76 -16.55
N VAL A 36 -2.32 1.12 -15.32
CA VAL A 36 -3.28 0.33 -14.52
C VAL A 36 -4.69 0.56 -15.06
N ARG A 37 -5.05 1.79 -15.46
CA ARG A 37 -6.09 1.99 -16.49
C ARG A 37 -5.62 1.33 -17.80
N LYS A 38 -6.50 1.01 -18.76
CA LYS A 38 -6.18 0.14 -19.94
C LYS A 38 -5.85 -1.33 -19.61
N HIS A 39 -5.10 -1.68 -18.55
CA HIS A 39 -4.78 -3.08 -18.22
C HIS A 39 -5.51 -3.70 -17.01
N HIS A 40 -6.26 -2.92 -16.20
CA HIS A 40 -7.04 -3.46 -15.08
C HIS A 40 -7.97 -4.61 -15.52
N PRO A 41 -8.01 -5.75 -14.81
CA PRO A 41 -8.81 -6.92 -15.20
C PRO A 41 -10.30 -6.61 -15.40
N ASP A 42 -10.87 -5.64 -14.66
CA ASP A 42 -12.29 -5.27 -14.79
C ASP A 42 -12.65 -4.63 -16.15
N GLN A 43 -11.68 -4.18 -16.94
CA GLN A 43 -11.93 -3.66 -18.30
C GLN A 43 -12.15 -4.78 -19.33
N PHE A 44 -11.80 -6.01 -19.00
CA PHE A 44 -11.95 -7.16 -19.89
C PHE A 44 -13.15 -8.01 -19.47
N GLN A 45 -13.92 -8.51 -20.44
CA GLN A 45 -15.03 -9.43 -20.15
C GLN A 45 -14.59 -10.90 -20.24
N ASP A 46 -13.71 -11.22 -21.20
CA ASP A 46 -13.17 -12.54 -21.44
C ASP A 46 -12.19 -13.01 -20.33
N ALA A 47 -12.21 -14.29 -20.00
CA ALA A 47 -11.43 -14.86 -18.91
C ALA A 47 -9.91 -14.90 -19.18
N ARG A 48 -9.49 -15.09 -20.44
CA ARG A 48 -8.07 -15.05 -20.82
C ARG A 48 -7.56 -13.62 -20.81
N ALA A 49 -8.31 -12.68 -21.40
CA ALA A 49 -7.95 -11.26 -21.38
C ALA A 49 -7.87 -10.69 -19.94
N LYS A 50 -8.72 -11.16 -19.03
CA LYS A 50 -8.63 -10.86 -17.58
C LYS A 50 -7.33 -11.36 -16.96
N ALA A 51 -6.88 -12.57 -17.30
CA ALA A 51 -5.64 -13.14 -16.78
C ALA A 51 -4.41 -12.37 -17.29
N GLU A 52 -4.35 -12.10 -18.60
CA GLU A 52 -3.30 -11.29 -19.23
C GLU A 52 -3.27 -9.85 -18.66
N GLY A 53 -4.44 -9.24 -18.44
CA GLY A 53 -4.56 -7.93 -17.78
C GLY A 53 -4.10 -7.91 -16.32
N ALA A 54 -4.44 -8.95 -15.55
CA ALA A 54 -4.00 -9.12 -14.17
C ALA A 54 -2.48 -9.31 -14.06
N GLU A 55 -1.88 -10.11 -14.94
CA GLU A 55 -0.43 -10.26 -15.04
C GLU A 55 0.27 -8.95 -15.41
N ARG A 56 -0.22 -8.25 -16.44
CA ARG A 56 0.37 -6.97 -16.85
C ARG A 56 0.27 -5.94 -15.73
N THR A 57 -0.88 -5.88 -15.04
CA THR A 57 -1.09 -5.00 -13.87
C THR A 57 -0.15 -5.36 -12.71
N ARG A 58 0.12 -6.65 -12.47
CA ARG A 58 1.12 -7.11 -11.47
C ARG A 58 2.52 -6.55 -11.79
N LEU A 59 2.96 -6.68 -13.04
CA LEU A 59 4.26 -6.17 -13.51
C LEU A 59 4.35 -4.64 -13.41
N ILE A 60 3.30 -3.91 -13.81
CA ILE A 60 3.21 -2.45 -13.70
C ILE A 60 3.32 -1.96 -12.24
N ASN A 61 2.67 -2.65 -11.30
CA ASN A 61 2.76 -2.34 -9.87
C ASN A 61 4.19 -2.59 -9.34
N ALA A 62 4.79 -3.75 -9.67
CA ALA A 62 6.15 -4.07 -9.27
C ALA A 62 7.17 -3.05 -9.84
N ALA A 63 7.04 -2.64 -11.10
CA ALA A 63 7.87 -1.61 -11.72
C ALA A 63 7.79 -0.27 -10.98
N ARG A 64 6.57 0.21 -10.66
CA ARG A 64 6.38 1.41 -9.85
C ARG A 64 7.05 1.28 -8.49
N ASP A 65 6.85 0.17 -7.78
CA ASP A 65 7.34 0.02 -6.41
C ASP A 65 8.87 -0.07 -6.35
N VAL A 66 9.51 -0.66 -7.37
CA VAL A 66 10.96 -0.64 -7.55
C VAL A 66 11.46 0.78 -7.84
N LEU A 67 10.85 1.51 -8.78
CA LEU A 67 11.31 2.86 -9.15
C LEU A 67 10.99 3.97 -8.13
N LEU A 68 10.04 3.75 -7.21
CA LEU A 68 9.77 4.69 -6.11
C LEU A 68 10.58 4.38 -4.85
N ASN A 69 10.74 3.11 -4.46
CA ASN A 69 11.36 2.75 -3.18
C ASN A 69 12.82 2.29 -3.31
N HIS A 70 13.23 1.81 -4.48
CA HIS A 70 14.49 1.06 -4.67
C HIS A 70 15.33 1.52 -5.86
N ARG A 71 14.96 2.63 -6.52
CA ARG A 71 15.58 3.19 -7.74
C ARG A 71 17.11 3.15 -7.74
N ALA A 72 17.76 3.77 -6.76
CA ALA A 72 19.23 3.77 -6.68
C ALA A 72 19.85 2.35 -6.66
N SER A 73 19.20 1.38 -6.02
CA SER A 73 19.68 -0.01 -6.00
C SER A 73 19.26 -0.84 -7.22
N TYR A 74 18.29 -0.34 -7.99
CA TYR A 74 17.88 -0.87 -9.28
C TYR A 74 18.83 -0.40 -10.39
N ASP A 75 19.10 0.91 -10.41
CA ASP A 75 20.01 1.55 -11.35
C ASP A 75 21.43 1.00 -11.20
N VAL A 76 21.97 0.89 -9.97
CA VAL A 76 23.29 0.25 -9.71
C VAL A 76 23.36 -1.20 -10.19
N ARG A 77 22.23 -1.94 -10.22
CA ARG A 77 22.19 -3.31 -10.78
C ARG A 77 22.16 -3.29 -12.31
N ASN A 78 21.49 -2.31 -12.92
CA ASN A 78 21.41 -2.17 -14.37
C ASN A 78 22.67 -1.51 -14.98
N GLU A 79 23.41 -0.74 -14.20
CA GLU A 79 24.67 -0.07 -14.56
C GLU A 79 25.90 -0.89 -14.21
N ALA A 80 25.77 -1.90 -13.33
CA ALA A 80 26.78 -2.94 -13.21
C ALA A 80 27.03 -3.51 -14.61
N PRO A 81 28.27 -3.45 -15.13
CA PRO A 81 28.54 -3.87 -16.49
C PRO A 81 28.06 -5.31 -16.64
N GLU A 82 27.29 -5.59 -17.71
CA GLU A 82 27.15 -6.97 -18.17
C GLU A 82 28.58 -7.52 -18.24
N GLU A 83 28.82 -8.62 -17.53
CA GLU A 83 30.07 -9.35 -17.65
C GLU A 83 30.14 -9.82 -19.10
N VAL A 84 30.77 -9.00 -19.94
CA VAL A 84 31.23 -9.38 -21.26
C VAL A 84 32.03 -10.62 -21.01
N SER A 85 31.51 -11.77 -21.42
CA SER A 85 32.26 -13.00 -21.41
C SER A 85 33.46 -12.75 -22.31
N GLU A 86 34.62 -12.50 -21.69
CA GLU A 86 35.90 -12.34 -22.36
C GLU A 86 36.24 -13.67 -23.03
N GLU A 87 35.67 -13.87 -24.20
CA GLU A 87 35.97 -14.96 -25.11
C GLU A 87 37.39 -14.72 -25.64
N GLU A 88 38.28 -15.68 -25.35
CA GLU A 88 39.65 -15.78 -25.87
C GLU A 88 40.64 -14.68 -25.45
N ALA A 89 41.06 -14.72 -24.17
CA ALA A 89 42.46 -14.45 -23.83
C ALA A 89 43.24 -15.78 -23.85
N ASP A 90 44.21 -15.90 -24.77
CA ASP A 90 45.08 -17.08 -24.90
C ASP A 90 45.82 -17.41 -23.58
N ASP A 91 45.42 -18.49 -22.89
CA ASP A 91 46.16 -19.01 -21.73
C ASP A 91 47.41 -19.78 -22.20
N PRO A 92 48.64 -19.29 -21.89
CA PRO A 92 49.87 -19.93 -22.36
C PRO A 92 50.15 -21.32 -21.75
N TRP A 93 49.37 -21.79 -20.77
CA TRP A 93 49.59 -23.06 -20.07
C TRP A 93 48.82 -24.26 -20.67
N ALA A 94 48.26 -24.14 -21.87
CA ALA A 94 47.51 -25.21 -22.56
C ALA A 94 48.31 -26.48 -22.97
N THR A 95 49.46 -26.76 -22.37
CA THR A 95 50.33 -27.93 -22.65
C THR A 95 50.67 -28.81 -21.44
N ALA A 96 49.86 -28.77 -20.36
CA ALA A 96 49.92 -29.74 -19.26
C ALA A 96 48.71 -30.70 -19.29
N ALA A 97 48.89 -31.91 -19.84
CA ALA A 97 47.81 -32.90 -19.95
C ALA A 97 47.46 -33.56 -18.61
N ALA A 98 46.19 -33.47 -18.18
CA ALA A 98 45.65 -34.32 -17.11
C ALA A 98 44.12 -34.51 -17.20
N GLY A 99 43.67 -35.76 -17.42
CA GLY A 99 42.38 -36.26 -16.96
C GLY A 99 41.11 -35.85 -17.74
N ARG A 100 40.54 -36.78 -18.52
CA ARG A 100 39.12 -36.73 -18.89
C ARG A 100 38.25 -36.80 -17.62
N PRO A 101 37.31 -35.88 -17.37
CA PRO A 101 36.24 -36.15 -16.42
C PRO A 101 35.33 -37.24 -17.00
N GLY A 102 35.20 -38.36 -16.27
CA GLY A 102 34.31 -39.44 -16.66
C GLY A 102 32.85 -39.00 -16.70
N SER A 103 32.08 -39.56 -17.63
CA SER A 103 30.64 -39.31 -17.74
C SER A 103 29.93 -39.61 -16.42
N ALA A 104 29.24 -38.59 -15.88
CA ALA A 104 28.44 -38.76 -14.67
C ALA A 104 27.33 -39.80 -14.90
N PRO A 105 27.09 -40.73 -13.94
CA PRO A 105 26.02 -41.70 -14.07
C PRO A 105 24.64 -41.00 -14.03
N PRO A 106 23.64 -41.50 -14.78
CA PRO A 106 22.31 -40.91 -14.79
C PRO A 106 21.63 -40.98 -13.40
N PRO A 107 20.81 -39.99 -13.04
CA PRO A 107 20.14 -39.96 -11.73
C PRO A 107 19.18 -41.15 -11.56
N PRO A 108 18.97 -41.62 -10.31
CA PRO A 108 18.07 -42.74 -10.05
C PRO A 108 16.63 -42.42 -10.46
N ARG A 109 15.96 -43.41 -11.08
CA ARG A 109 14.56 -43.29 -11.47
C ARG A 109 13.68 -43.12 -10.23
N ARG A 110 12.83 -42.10 -10.21
CA ARG A 110 11.83 -41.93 -9.14
C ARG A 110 10.87 -43.14 -9.13
N PRO A 111 10.46 -43.63 -7.95
CA PRO A 111 9.41 -44.65 -7.86
C PRO A 111 8.07 -44.07 -8.40
N PRO A 112 7.19 -44.92 -8.94
CA PRO A 112 5.86 -44.48 -9.38
C PRO A 112 5.03 -43.98 -8.18
N PRO A 113 4.10 -43.03 -8.41
CA PRO A 113 3.21 -42.56 -7.36
C PRO A 113 2.30 -43.70 -6.84
N PRO A 114 1.94 -43.70 -5.55
CA PRO A 114 1.04 -44.72 -5.00
C PRO A 114 -0.35 -44.62 -5.64
N PRO A 115 -1.07 -45.75 -5.83
CA PRO A 115 -2.40 -45.74 -6.40
C PRO A 115 -3.37 -44.96 -5.51
N HIS A 116 -4.19 -44.11 -6.11
CA HIS A 116 -5.23 -43.37 -5.41
C HIS A 116 -6.16 -44.34 -4.68
N ARG A 117 -6.21 -44.26 -3.34
CA ARG A 117 -7.26 -44.94 -2.57
C ARG A 117 -8.60 -44.38 -3.00
N ARG A 118 -9.44 -45.23 -3.62
CA ARG A 118 -10.85 -44.92 -3.83
C ARG A 118 -11.49 -44.71 -2.46
N MET A 119 -11.91 -43.48 -2.18
CA MET A 119 -12.68 -43.17 -0.99
C MET A 119 -14.06 -43.84 -1.13
N PRO A 120 -14.56 -44.55 -0.10
CA PRO A 120 -15.90 -45.13 -0.16
C PRO A 120 -16.96 -44.02 -0.29
N PRO A 121 -18.09 -44.27 -0.96
CA PRO A 121 -19.19 -43.33 -0.98
C PRO A 121 -19.75 -43.11 0.44
N PRO A 122 -20.31 -41.91 0.73
CA PRO A 122 -20.94 -41.66 2.03
C PRO A 122 -22.14 -42.59 2.24
N PRO A 123 -22.47 -42.94 3.50
CA PRO A 123 -23.64 -43.77 3.78
C PRO A 123 -24.92 -43.05 3.36
N VAL A 124 -25.75 -43.74 2.57
CA VAL A 124 -27.11 -43.31 2.28
C VAL A 124 -27.93 -43.49 3.55
N TYR A 125 -28.22 -42.39 4.25
CA TYR A 125 -29.20 -42.41 5.33
C TYR A 125 -30.58 -42.67 4.72
N GLY A 126 -31.15 -43.84 5.03
CA GLY A 126 -32.52 -44.17 4.66
C GLY A 126 -33.50 -43.19 5.32
N MET A 127 -34.31 -42.51 4.52
CA MET A 127 -35.43 -41.72 5.03
C MET A 127 -36.59 -42.66 5.34
N ASP A 128 -36.93 -42.80 6.62
CA ASP A 128 -38.14 -43.51 7.06
C ASP A 128 -39.37 -42.59 6.89
N PRO A 129 -40.41 -43.00 6.12
CA PRO A 129 -41.52 -42.12 5.77
C PRO A 129 -42.69 -42.23 6.76
N THR A 130 -42.59 -41.57 7.92
CA THR A 130 -43.74 -41.43 8.85
C THR A 130 -44.20 -39.98 8.97
N TRP A 131 -45.07 -39.57 8.04
CA TRP A 131 -45.87 -38.35 8.16
C TRP A 131 -46.93 -38.50 9.27
N PRO A 132 -47.02 -37.58 10.25
CA PRO A 132 -48.25 -37.41 11.04
C PRO A 132 -49.35 -36.74 10.18
N PRO A 133 -50.63 -36.97 10.49
CA PRO A 133 -51.74 -36.63 9.59
C PRO A 133 -52.03 -35.13 9.46
N THR A 134 -52.60 -34.77 8.32
CA THR A 134 -53.00 -33.41 7.97
C THR A 134 -54.06 -32.83 8.91
N VAL A 135 -53.73 -31.78 9.66
CA VAL A 135 -54.72 -30.96 10.37
C VAL A 135 -55.38 -30.00 9.37
N ARG A 136 -56.70 -30.13 9.20
CA ARG A 136 -57.50 -29.22 8.37
C ARG A 136 -57.52 -27.81 8.95
N SER A 137 -57.42 -26.81 8.07
CA SER A 137 -57.53 -25.41 8.41
C SER A 137 -58.99 -24.97 8.66
N PRO A 138 -59.23 -24.05 9.60
CA PRO A 138 -60.26 -23.03 9.48
C PRO A 138 -59.77 -21.90 8.55
N ARG A 139 -60.69 -21.33 7.78
CA ARG A 139 -60.43 -20.26 6.80
C ARG A 139 -60.46 -18.86 7.44
N GLN A 140 -59.87 -17.90 6.71
CA GLN A 140 -59.98 -16.42 6.86
C GLN A 140 -59.26 -15.84 8.10
N ALA A 141 -58.44 -14.78 7.99
CA ALA A 141 -58.70 -13.54 7.26
C ALA A 141 -57.44 -12.79 6.73
N SER A 142 -57.70 -11.90 5.76
CA SER A 142 -56.92 -10.70 5.36
C SER A 142 -55.43 -10.83 4.98
N ILE A 143 -55.17 -10.76 3.67
CA ILE A 143 -53.84 -10.60 3.05
C ILE A 143 -53.45 -9.11 3.04
N VAL A 144 -53.31 -8.47 4.21
CA VAL A 144 -52.73 -7.12 4.33
C VAL A 144 -51.96 -7.03 5.66
N GLY A 145 -50.63 -6.93 5.62
CA GLY A 145 -49.81 -6.73 6.82
C GLY A 145 -48.46 -7.43 6.90
N ARG A 146 -48.14 -8.36 5.98
CA ARG A 146 -46.86 -9.13 6.03
C ARG A 146 -45.79 -8.73 5.01
N ILE A 147 -46.02 -7.69 4.19
CA ILE A 147 -45.02 -7.18 3.23
C ILE A 147 -44.13 -6.09 3.85
N GLY A 148 -44.66 -5.24 4.74
CA GLY A 148 -43.90 -4.12 5.32
C GLY A 148 -42.74 -4.55 6.24
N ILE A 149 -42.91 -5.63 7.01
CA ILE A 149 -41.94 -6.06 8.03
C ILE A 149 -40.66 -6.62 7.39
N VAL A 150 -40.76 -7.33 6.27
CA VAL A 150 -39.59 -7.89 5.57
C VAL A 150 -38.74 -6.78 4.94
N LEU A 151 -39.38 -5.79 4.31
CA LEU A 151 -38.68 -4.64 3.72
C LEU A 151 -38.02 -3.76 4.79
N ALA A 152 -38.64 -3.58 5.96
CA ALA A 152 -38.06 -2.84 7.08
C ALA A 152 -36.78 -3.51 7.63
N ILE A 153 -36.77 -4.85 7.78
CA ILE A 153 -35.59 -5.58 8.25
C ILE A 153 -34.45 -5.49 7.23
N VAL A 154 -34.75 -5.60 5.93
CA VAL A 154 -33.73 -5.42 4.87
C VAL A 154 -33.17 -3.99 4.89
N TRP A 155 -34.01 -2.96 5.05
CA TRP A 155 -33.55 -1.56 5.14
C TRP A 155 -32.72 -1.27 6.40
N VAL A 156 -33.06 -1.86 7.55
CA VAL A 156 -32.25 -1.73 8.78
C VAL A 156 -30.91 -2.45 8.62
N CYS A 157 -30.89 -3.65 8.03
CA CYS A 157 -29.64 -4.36 7.77
C CYS A 157 -28.75 -3.65 6.74
N THR A 158 -29.29 -3.09 5.65
CA THR A 158 -28.50 -2.28 4.72
C THR A 158 -28.04 -0.97 5.34
N ALA A 159 -28.85 -0.31 6.17
CA ALA A 159 -28.42 0.88 6.92
C ALA A 159 -27.29 0.58 7.92
N VAL A 160 -27.30 -0.57 8.58
CA VAL A 160 -26.21 -1.00 9.48
C VAL A 160 -24.94 -1.33 8.70
N VAL A 161 -25.04 -1.99 7.54
CA VAL A 161 -23.88 -2.27 6.68
C VAL A 161 -23.31 -0.97 6.08
N ILE A 162 -24.15 -0.06 5.59
CA ILE A 162 -23.72 1.25 5.06
C ILE A 162 -23.16 2.15 6.18
N GLY A 163 -23.69 2.06 7.40
CA GLY A 163 -23.16 2.73 8.58
C GLY A 163 -21.79 2.22 9.01
N ALA A 164 -21.55 0.90 8.92
CA ALA A 164 -20.25 0.30 9.20
C ALA A 164 -19.21 0.56 8.09
N SER A 165 -19.61 0.76 6.84
CA SER A 165 -18.72 1.06 5.70
C SER A 165 -17.95 2.39 5.81
N LYS A 166 -18.18 3.20 6.85
CA LYS A 166 -17.34 4.37 7.18
C LYS A 166 -16.12 4.03 8.05
N VAL A 167 -16.05 2.83 8.63
CA VAL A 167 -15.00 2.42 9.59
C VAL A 167 -14.66 0.92 9.42
N VAL A 168 -13.99 0.58 8.30
CA VAL A 168 -12.79 -0.30 8.22
C VAL A 168 -12.22 -0.13 6.80
N SER A 169 -11.50 0.98 6.60
CA SER A 169 -10.46 1.10 5.56
C SER A 169 -9.08 1.06 6.22
N PHE A 170 -8.93 0.18 7.22
CA PHE A 170 -7.73 0.03 8.03
C PHE A 170 -6.95 -1.19 7.52
N VAL A 171 -5.90 -0.95 6.71
CA VAL A 171 -4.71 -1.83 6.54
C VAL A 171 -3.70 -1.26 5.51
N SER A 172 -4.08 -0.32 4.64
CA SER A 172 -3.17 0.26 3.61
C SER A 172 -2.63 1.67 3.90
N GLY A 173 -2.83 2.19 5.13
CA GLY A 173 -2.30 3.49 5.53
C GLY A 173 -0.80 3.46 5.88
N PRO A 174 -0.07 4.58 5.77
CA PRO A 174 1.34 4.65 6.19
C PRO A 174 1.49 4.29 7.67
N SER A 175 2.48 3.47 8.03
CA SER A 175 2.63 2.99 9.41
C SER A 175 3.45 3.97 10.28
N PRO A 176 3.00 4.29 11.51
CA PRO A 176 3.77 5.13 12.43
C PRO A 176 5.07 4.43 12.83
N LYS A 177 6.23 5.09 12.67
CA LYS A 177 7.54 4.53 13.03
C LYS A 177 7.82 4.73 14.52
N ALA A 178 7.48 5.90 15.06
CA ALA A 178 7.62 6.25 16.47
C ALA A 178 6.29 6.21 17.25
N ALA A 179 6.38 6.20 18.60
CA ALA A 179 5.25 6.36 19.50
C ALA A 179 5.21 7.79 20.05
N VAL A 180 4.06 8.47 19.92
CA VAL A 180 3.86 9.86 20.37
C VAL A 180 3.80 9.94 21.91
N PRO A 181 4.70 10.69 22.56
CA PRO A 181 4.65 10.96 23.99
C PRO A 181 3.45 11.83 24.39
N ALA A 182 2.96 11.70 25.63
CA ALA A 182 1.82 12.46 26.14
C ALA A 182 1.99 14.00 26.09
N ARG A 183 3.23 14.51 26.13
CA ARG A 183 3.52 15.95 25.97
C ARG A 183 3.17 16.50 24.58
N PHE A 184 3.07 15.65 23.55
CA PHE A 184 2.69 16.02 22.19
C PHE A 184 1.28 15.55 21.81
N ALA A 185 0.67 14.65 22.56
CA ALA A 185 -0.70 14.20 22.28
C ALA A 185 -1.73 15.33 22.45
N GLY A 186 -2.84 15.27 21.71
CA GLY A 186 -3.88 16.32 21.66
C GLY A 186 -3.84 17.11 20.35
N THR A 187 -4.69 18.12 20.27
CA THR A 187 -4.81 19.01 19.11
C THR A 187 -3.99 20.28 19.32
N TRP A 188 -3.24 20.67 18.30
CA TRP A 188 -2.35 21.82 18.28
C TRP A 188 -2.73 22.72 17.13
N THR A 189 -2.80 24.02 17.37
CA THR A 189 -3.21 25.00 16.37
C THR A 189 -2.32 26.24 16.40
N GLY A 190 -2.15 26.88 15.26
CA GLY A 190 -1.39 28.13 15.19
C GLY A 190 -1.04 28.55 13.77
N THR A 191 -0.24 29.62 13.67
CA THR A 191 0.13 30.22 12.39
C THR A 191 1.58 29.92 12.05
N VAL A 192 1.79 29.36 10.86
CA VAL A 192 3.08 29.03 10.27
C VAL A 192 3.40 30.07 9.20
N LYS A 193 4.65 30.52 9.12
CA LYS A 193 5.12 31.49 8.11
C LYS A 193 6.24 30.89 7.27
N ASP A 194 6.18 31.15 5.98
CA ASP A 194 7.14 30.63 5.02
C ASP A 194 8.50 31.35 5.15
N LEU A 195 9.55 30.69 4.68
CA LEU A 195 10.92 31.16 4.74
C LEU A 195 11.53 31.20 3.33
N PRO A 196 12.25 32.27 2.97
CA PRO A 196 12.47 33.51 3.74
C PRO A 196 11.19 34.33 3.90
N ARG A 197 10.97 34.91 5.10
CA ARG A 197 9.76 35.67 5.42
C ARG A 197 9.58 36.85 4.47
N ARG A 198 8.43 36.91 3.80
CA ARG A 198 8.07 38.03 2.90
C ARG A 198 7.34 39.12 3.69
N LYS A 199 7.51 40.38 3.27
CA LYS A 199 6.78 41.50 3.87
C LYS A 199 5.30 41.42 3.46
N GLY A 200 4.41 41.33 4.44
CA GLY A 200 2.98 41.06 4.21
C GLY A 200 2.62 39.57 4.16
N ASP A 201 3.54 38.67 4.50
CA ASP A 201 3.18 37.27 4.80
C ASP A 201 2.55 37.19 6.19
N ASP A 202 1.21 37.12 6.23
CA ASP A 202 0.44 36.89 7.45
C ASP A 202 0.60 35.45 7.98
N GLY A 203 1.12 34.54 7.15
CA GLY A 203 1.21 33.11 7.42
C GLY A 203 -0.07 32.37 7.11
N TRP A 204 0.00 31.05 7.23
CA TRP A 204 -1.11 30.14 7.06
C TRP A 204 -1.39 29.36 8.34
N TYR A 205 -2.66 29.05 8.56
CA TYR A 205 -3.11 28.33 9.75
C TYR A 205 -2.88 26.83 9.60
N ALA A 206 -2.32 26.23 10.64
CA ALA A 206 -2.09 24.80 10.79
C ALA A 206 -2.88 24.27 11.99
N GLU A 207 -3.53 23.12 11.81
CA GLU A 207 -4.16 22.31 12.85
C GLU A 207 -3.57 20.90 12.77
N LEU A 208 -3.14 20.35 13.90
CA LEU A 208 -2.50 19.05 13.99
C LEU A 208 -3.04 18.30 15.21
N THR A 209 -3.65 17.14 14.99
CA THR A 209 -4.16 16.28 16.05
C THR A 209 -3.29 15.03 16.17
N LEU A 210 -2.64 14.86 17.32
CA LEU A 210 -1.74 13.73 17.59
C LEU A 210 -2.32 12.80 18.65
N HIS A 211 -2.40 11.51 18.35
CA HIS A 211 -2.86 10.50 19.30
C HIS A 211 -1.68 9.90 20.09
N ARG A 212 -1.86 9.66 21.40
CA ARG A 212 -0.82 9.12 22.27
C ARG A 212 -0.48 7.67 21.90
N GLY A 213 0.80 7.33 21.85
CA GLY A 213 1.27 5.98 21.52
C GLY A 213 1.62 5.82 20.04
N LYS A 214 1.70 4.57 19.56
CA LYS A 214 2.15 4.26 18.19
C LYS A 214 0.97 4.28 17.21
N GLN A 215 0.47 5.48 16.94
CA GLN A 215 -0.68 5.77 16.07
C GLN A 215 -0.36 6.97 15.19
N ASN A 216 -0.94 7.02 13.99
CA ASN A 216 -0.90 8.24 13.17
C ASN A 216 -1.81 9.30 13.76
N GLY A 217 -1.52 10.57 13.50
CA GLY A 217 -2.41 11.70 13.72
C GLY A 217 -3.06 12.22 12.44
N GLU A 218 -3.77 13.33 12.57
CA GLU A 218 -4.37 14.11 11.47
C GLU A 218 -3.67 15.45 11.34
N VAL A 219 -3.51 15.95 10.12
CA VAL A 219 -3.01 17.31 9.84
C VAL A 219 -3.93 18.05 8.88
N ARG A 220 -4.14 19.35 9.14
CA ARG A 220 -4.96 20.23 8.32
C ARG A 220 -4.29 21.59 8.15
N TYR A 221 -4.23 22.08 6.91
CA TYR A 221 -3.71 23.42 6.59
C TYR A 221 -4.74 24.27 5.87
N LEU A 222 -4.46 25.58 5.81
CA LEU A 222 -5.18 26.53 4.94
C LEU A 222 -6.70 26.51 5.20
N HIS A 223 -7.09 26.37 6.47
CA HIS A 223 -8.46 26.20 6.95
C HIS A 223 -9.16 24.92 6.45
N GLY A 224 -8.44 23.79 6.44
CA GLY A 224 -8.96 22.47 6.07
C GLY A 224 -8.99 22.19 4.57
N ARG A 225 -8.42 23.07 3.73
CA ARG A 225 -8.28 22.83 2.29
C ARG A 225 -7.23 21.76 1.96
N CYS A 226 -6.26 21.60 2.84
CA CYS A 226 -5.35 20.46 2.87
C CYS A 226 -5.72 19.60 4.07
N ALA A 227 -5.97 18.31 3.87
CA ALA A 227 -6.24 17.34 4.93
C ALA A 227 -5.44 16.06 4.68
N GLY A 228 -4.59 15.68 5.63
CA GLY A 228 -3.63 14.60 5.49
C GLY A 228 -3.38 13.83 6.79
N ILE A 229 -2.53 12.81 6.69
CA ILE A 229 -2.14 11.93 7.78
C ILE A 229 -0.80 12.41 8.34
N ALA A 230 -0.73 12.65 9.64
CA ALA A 230 0.51 12.91 10.36
C ALA A 230 1.13 11.57 10.80
N VAL A 231 2.29 11.21 10.25
CA VAL A 231 2.98 9.93 10.51
C VAL A 231 4.19 10.16 11.41
N PRO A 232 4.16 9.79 12.71
CA PRO A 232 5.30 9.95 13.60
C PRO A 232 6.52 9.14 13.13
N LEU A 233 7.60 9.84 12.76
CA LEU A 233 8.86 9.22 12.31
C LEU A 233 9.79 8.91 13.49
N SER A 234 10.10 9.90 14.32
CA SER A 234 11.07 9.77 15.42
C SER A 234 10.80 10.75 16.56
N VAL A 235 11.36 10.46 17.75
CA VAL A 235 11.33 11.36 18.91
C VAL A 235 12.76 11.47 19.44
N SER A 236 13.27 12.69 19.55
CA SER A 236 14.59 12.99 20.09
C SER A 236 14.48 14.14 21.09
N GLY A 237 14.66 13.83 22.38
CA GLY A 237 14.53 14.80 23.47
C GLY A 237 13.19 15.54 23.43
N GLU A 238 13.23 16.86 23.28
CA GLU A 238 12.06 17.74 23.22
C GLU A 238 11.43 17.86 21.82
N THR A 239 11.95 17.16 20.81
CA THR A 239 11.47 17.23 19.42
C THR A 239 10.84 15.92 18.97
N LEU A 240 9.66 16.02 18.34
CA LEU A 240 8.96 14.97 17.60
C LEU A 240 9.04 15.30 16.11
N VAL A 241 9.46 14.33 15.30
CA VAL A 241 9.50 14.43 13.83
C VAL A 241 8.34 13.64 13.24
N ILE A 242 7.59 14.27 12.35
CA ILE A 242 6.39 13.75 11.69
C ILE A 242 6.50 13.98 10.19
N ASP A 243 6.20 12.94 9.42
CA ASP A 243 5.98 13.00 7.96
C ASP A 243 4.49 13.29 7.68
N THR A 244 4.17 13.99 6.59
CA THR A 244 2.77 14.31 6.24
C THR A 244 2.36 13.73 4.90
N VAL A 245 1.49 12.72 4.97
CA VAL A 245 1.00 12.01 3.79
C VAL A 245 -0.37 12.54 3.40
N PHE A 246 -0.44 13.21 2.24
CA PHE A 246 -1.68 13.68 1.62
C PHE A 246 -2.16 12.72 0.53
N PRO A 247 -3.48 12.66 0.24
CA PRO A 247 -3.99 12.00 -0.97
C PRO A 247 -3.33 12.57 -2.24
N ASP A 248 -3.18 11.78 -3.31
CA ASP A 248 -2.49 12.25 -4.54
C ASP A 248 -3.13 13.53 -5.14
N GLU A 249 -4.45 13.69 -5.00
CA GLU A 249 -5.24 14.88 -5.37
C GLU A 249 -4.83 16.16 -4.61
N GLN A 250 -4.18 16.00 -3.45
CA GLN A 250 -3.70 17.05 -2.55
C GLN A 250 -2.16 17.01 -2.39
N SER A 251 -1.43 16.37 -3.32
CA SER A 251 0.03 16.29 -3.27
C SER A 251 0.74 17.65 -3.19
N GLY A 252 0.15 18.73 -3.73
CA GLY A 252 0.64 20.11 -3.57
C GLY A 252 0.49 20.70 -2.16
N CYS A 253 -0.11 19.97 -1.21
CA CYS A 253 -0.16 20.31 0.21
C CYS A 253 1.00 19.70 1.01
N ASP A 254 1.83 18.85 0.40
CA ASP A 254 2.98 18.28 1.08
C ASP A 254 4.03 19.36 1.38
N VAL A 255 4.43 19.42 2.65
CA VAL A 255 5.38 20.39 3.21
C VAL A 255 6.68 19.72 3.67
N GLY A 256 6.80 18.41 3.49
CA GLY A 256 7.90 17.59 3.99
C GLY A 256 7.83 17.32 5.50
N ASP A 257 8.99 17.05 6.09
CA ASP A 257 9.13 16.67 7.49
C ASP A 257 8.80 17.84 8.43
N ILE A 258 7.98 17.55 9.44
CA ILE A 258 7.54 18.50 10.47
C ILE A 258 8.23 18.19 11.79
N HIS A 259 9.03 19.15 12.23
CA HIS A 259 9.74 19.13 13.49
C HIS A 259 8.95 19.94 14.53
N ILE A 260 8.43 19.25 15.54
CA ILE A 260 7.66 19.84 16.63
C ILE A 260 8.47 19.79 17.91
N THR A 261 8.94 20.95 18.38
CA THR A 261 9.71 21.07 19.62
C THR A 261 8.82 21.61 20.72
N ALA A 262 8.66 20.87 21.82
CA ALA A 262 7.92 21.34 22.99
C ALA A 262 8.61 22.59 23.59
N ARG A 263 7.83 23.58 24.03
CA ARG A 263 8.34 24.83 24.62
C ARG A 263 7.81 25.13 26.03
N GLY A 264 6.88 24.34 26.51
CA GLY A 264 6.25 24.47 27.83
C GLY A 264 4.90 23.75 27.85
N GLU A 265 4.13 23.94 28.91
CA GLU A 265 2.75 23.45 28.94
C GLU A 265 1.91 24.15 27.87
N GLY A 266 1.25 23.35 27.02
CA GLY A 266 0.38 23.85 25.97
C GLY A 266 1.05 24.61 24.82
N LYS A 267 2.40 24.67 24.73
CA LYS A 267 3.12 25.39 23.67
C LYS A 267 4.18 24.55 22.97
N ALA A 268 4.19 24.61 21.65
CA ALA A 268 5.19 23.98 20.79
C ALA A 268 5.67 24.94 19.69
N ALA A 269 6.93 24.80 19.29
CA ALA A 269 7.44 25.40 18.07
C ALA A 269 7.32 24.39 16.93
N ILE A 270 6.79 24.82 15.78
CA ILE A 270 6.72 24.03 14.56
C ILE A 270 7.74 24.54 13.55
N THR A 271 8.46 23.63 12.91
CA THR A 271 9.36 23.91 11.79
C THR A 271 9.15 22.87 10.70
N LEU A 272 9.05 23.32 9.46
CA LEU A 272 8.88 22.47 8.28
C LEU A 272 10.21 22.36 7.54
N HIS A 273 10.50 21.16 7.05
CA HIS A 273 11.70 20.83 6.27
C HIS A 273 11.31 20.13 4.96
N SER A 274 11.57 20.77 3.82
CA SER A 274 11.45 20.13 2.51
C SER A 274 12.84 19.90 1.93
N SER A 275 13.12 18.69 1.45
CA SER A 275 14.44 18.29 0.94
C SER A 275 15.62 18.61 1.88
N GLY A 276 15.37 18.61 3.20
CA GLY A 276 16.34 18.95 4.25
C GLY A 276 16.45 20.45 4.57
N GLU A 277 15.99 21.35 3.68
CA GLU A 277 16.01 22.79 3.94
C GLU A 277 14.77 23.25 4.73
N LYS A 278 14.98 24.21 5.64
CA LYS A 278 13.91 24.76 6.49
C LYS A 278 13.03 25.73 5.70
N THR A 279 11.84 25.28 5.29
CA THR A 279 10.92 26.02 4.42
C THR A 279 9.92 26.90 5.16
N ALA A 280 9.53 26.56 6.39
CA ALA A 280 8.59 27.37 7.16
C ALA A 280 8.77 27.19 8.68
N SER A 281 8.20 28.11 9.47
CA SER A 281 8.14 27.97 10.94
C SER A 281 7.05 28.79 11.60
N GLY A 282 6.58 28.30 12.74
CA GLY A 282 5.52 28.94 13.54
C GLY A 282 5.57 28.54 15.01
N LEU A 283 4.56 29.01 15.74
CA LEU A 283 4.24 28.54 17.09
C LEU A 283 2.86 27.91 17.04
N LEU A 284 2.70 26.82 17.79
CA LEU A 284 1.43 26.15 18.01
C LEU A 284 1.09 26.20 19.50
N ASP A 285 -0.15 26.54 19.79
CA ASP A 285 -0.75 26.41 21.11
C ASP A 285 -1.66 25.15 21.11
N ARG A 286 -1.78 24.48 22.25
CA ARG A 286 -2.70 23.33 22.41
C ARG A 286 -4.13 23.85 22.55
N ALA A 287 -5.05 23.26 21.78
CA ALA A 287 -6.49 23.51 21.84
C ALA A 287 -7.17 22.81 23.04
#